data_AF-A0A935KPM3-F1
#
_entry.id   AF-A0A935KPM3-F1
#
_cell.length_a   1.000
_cell.length_b   1.000
_cell.length_c   1.000
_cell.angle_alpha   90.00
_cell.angle_beta   90.00
_cell.angle_gamma   90.00
#
_symmetry.space_group_name_H-M   'P 1'
#
loop_
_entity.id
_entity.type
_entity.pdbx_description
1 polymer ?
#
loop_
_entity_poly.entity_id
_entity_poly.type
_entity_poly.pdbx_seq_one_letter_code
_entity_poly.pdbx_strand_id
1 'polypeptide(L)'
;MDAILEDVLETDHGVKNALDHFLEMLGVMAVQGHLKHRIHYVFDGGHLAVHLESAYDAFRAHCKRIDYEGEVVDLKALRRLVMENKKQGGFVVAESDRVVFDGRDGRRRAVLVDLTKTKVVTADDFPQPDDSDRGGFRDNFKSRYGWNDPS
;
A
#
# COMPACT_ATOMS: atom_id res chain seq x y z
N MET A 1 41.76 -16.60 -8.67
CA MET A 1 41.35 -16.52 -7.25
C MET A 1 41.59 -15.06 -6.89
N ASP A 2 40.60 -14.18 -6.80
CA ASP A 2 39.20 -14.33 -6.41
C ASP A 2 38.32 -13.29 -7.14
N ALA A 3 37.02 -13.57 -7.10
CA ALA A 3 35.92 -12.95 -7.81
C ALA A 3 35.94 -11.41 -7.87
N ILE A 4 35.82 -10.87 -9.10
CA ILE A 4 35.14 -9.59 -9.33
C ILE A 4 33.84 -9.94 -10.06
N LEU A 5 32.92 -10.51 -9.28
CA LEU A 5 31.49 -10.59 -9.57
C LEU A 5 30.85 -9.30 -9.03
N GLU A 6 31.36 -8.15 -9.49
CA GLU A 6 30.93 -6.83 -9.03
C GLU A 6 30.67 -5.90 -10.23
N ASP A 7 30.06 -6.47 -11.26
CA ASP A 7 29.48 -5.73 -12.35
C ASP A 7 28.20 -6.45 -12.77
N VAL A 8 27.15 -5.70 -13.09
CA VAL A 8 25.74 -6.16 -13.24
C VAL A 8 24.93 -6.20 -11.93
N LEU A 9 24.96 -5.11 -11.17
CA LEU A 9 23.70 -4.51 -10.72
C LEU A 9 23.38 -3.36 -11.67
N GLU A 10 23.03 -3.72 -12.91
CA GLU A 10 22.23 -2.84 -13.76
C GLU A 10 20.99 -2.48 -12.94
N THR A 11 21.04 -1.27 -12.42
CA THR A 11 19.94 -0.61 -11.74
C THR A 11 18.92 -0.32 -12.83
N ASP A 12 18.05 -1.31 -13.09
CA ASP A 12 16.90 -1.22 -13.97
C ASP A 12 15.79 -0.35 -13.32
N HIS A 13 16.18 0.86 -12.90
CA HIS A 13 15.30 1.93 -12.43
C HIS A 13 14.71 2.73 -13.62
N GLY A 14 14.65 2.12 -14.81
CA GLY A 14 14.12 2.74 -16.02
C GLY A 14 12.75 2.20 -16.46
N VAL A 15 12.40 0.96 -16.06
CA VAL A 15 11.14 0.32 -16.46
C VAL A 15 10.21 0.27 -15.25
N LYS A 16 9.03 0.91 -15.35
CA LYS A 16 7.96 0.76 -14.35
C LYS A 16 7.67 -0.73 -14.16
N ASN A 17 7.91 -1.28 -12.97
CA ASN A 17 7.62 -2.67 -12.68
C ASN A 17 6.09 -2.85 -12.54
N ALA A 18 5.58 -4.06 -12.70
CA ALA A 18 4.15 -4.37 -12.53
C ALA A 18 3.60 -3.93 -11.16
N LEU A 19 4.43 -3.85 -10.12
CA LEU A 19 4.04 -3.31 -8.82
C LEU A 19 3.80 -1.79 -8.86
N ASP A 20 4.64 -1.04 -9.56
CA ASP A 20 4.46 0.41 -9.76
C ASP A 20 3.17 0.68 -10.53
N HIS A 21 2.94 -0.08 -11.60
CA HIS A 21 1.72 0.03 -12.40
C HIS A 21 0.48 -0.34 -11.59
N PHE A 22 0.55 -1.39 -10.77
CA PHE A 22 -0.53 -1.76 -9.86
C PHE A 22 -0.85 -0.61 -8.90
N LEU A 23 0.18 -0.01 -8.28
CA LEU A 23 0.00 1.09 -7.34
C LEU A 23 -0.58 2.35 -8.01
N GLU A 24 -0.10 2.69 -9.21
CA GLU A 24 -0.63 3.78 -10.04
C GLU A 24 -2.12 3.58 -10.34
N MET A 25 -2.51 2.35 -10.73
CA MET A 25 -3.91 2.04 -10.97
C MET A 25 -4.76 2.10 -9.70
N LEU A 26 -4.22 1.70 -8.54
CA LEU A 26 -4.92 1.85 -7.26
C LEU A 26 -5.21 3.31 -6.94
N GLY A 27 -4.27 4.23 -7.20
CA GLY A 27 -4.49 5.67 -7.04
C GLY A 27 -5.64 6.17 -7.94
N VAL A 28 -5.58 5.85 -9.24
CA VAL A 28 -6.66 6.19 -10.18
C VAL A 28 -8.01 5.64 -9.72
N MET A 29 -8.05 4.38 -9.29
CA MET A 29 -9.28 3.75 -8.80
C MET A 29 -9.80 4.37 -7.50
N ALA A 30 -8.92 4.85 -6.62
CA ALA A 30 -9.31 5.50 -5.39
C ALA A 30 -9.94 6.88 -5.66
N VAL A 31 -9.34 7.68 -6.55
CA VAL A 31 -9.92 8.95 -7.02
C VAL A 31 -11.29 8.74 -7.68
N GLN A 32 -11.43 7.68 -8.50
CA GLN A 32 -12.69 7.32 -9.15
C GLN A 32 -13.75 6.72 -8.22
N GLY A 33 -13.41 6.44 -6.95
CA GLY A 33 -14.32 5.80 -5.98
C GLY A 33 -14.53 4.29 -6.20
N HIS A 34 -13.77 3.67 -7.11
CA HIS A 34 -13.75 2.22 -7.29
C HIS A 34 -12.98 1.51 -6.16
N LEU A 35 -12.01 2.21 -5.57
CA LEU A 35 -11.29 1.75 -4.38
C LEU A 35 -11.87 2.41 -3.12
N LYS A 36 -12.32 1.60 -2.16
CA LYS A 36 -13.01 2.09 -0.97
C LYS A 36 -12.08 2.18 0.24
N HIS A 37 -12.04 3.35 0.87
CA HIS A 37 -11.40 3.55 2.18
C HIS A 37 -12.04 2.61 3.23
N ARG A 38 -11.26 2.12 4.21
CA ARG A 38 -11.66 1.14 5.24
C ARG A 38 -12.03 -0.26 4.72
N ILE A 39 -11.94 -0.50 3.42
CA ILE A 39 -12.16 -1.83 2.83
C ILE A 39 -10.89 -2.28 2.11
N HIS A 40 -10.37 -1.44 1.21
CA HIS A 40 -9.22 -1.74 0.38
C HIS A 40 -7.94 -1.06 0.90
N TYR A 41 -8.07 0.16 1.42
CA TYR A 41 -6.95 0.89 1.99
C TYR A 41 -7.34 1.70 3.21
N VAL A 42 -6.35 1.99 4.06
CA VAL A 42 -6.39 2.98 5.13
C VAL A 42 -5.02 3.64 5.26
N PHE A 43 -4.93 4.74 6.00
CA PHE A 43 -3.64 5.31 6.38
C PHE A 43 -3.33 4.91 7.83
N ASP A 44 -2.13 4.37 8.05
CA ASP A 44 -1.66 3.95 9.38
C ASP A 44 -0.23 4.46 9.59
N GLY A 45 -0.05 5.30 10.62
CA GLY A 45 1.27 5.86 10.96
C GLY A 45 1.96 6.61 9.82
N GLY A 46 1.21 7.29 8.95
CA GLY A 46 1.75 8.01 7.78
C GLY A 46 2.03 7.13 6.55
N HIS A 47 1.76 5.83 6.63
CA HIS A 47 1.88 4.90 5.51
C HIS A 47 0.50 4.58 4.93
N LEU A 48 0.47 4.30 3.63
CA LEU A 48 -0.71 3.74 2.99
C LEU A 48 -0.74 2.22 3.27
N ALA A 49 -1.72 1.78 4.05
CA ALA A 49 -1.97 0.38 4.31
C ALA A 49 -2.97 -0.18 3.30
N VAL A 50 -2.51 -1.06 2.42
CA VAL A 50 -3.32 -1.69 1.37
C VAL A 50 -3.64 -3.13 1.73
N HIS A 51 -4.92 -3.47 1.79
CA HIS A 51 -5.35 -4.87 1.88
C HIS A 51 -5.27 -5.52 0.50
N LEU A 52 -4.14 -6.19 0.25
CA LEU A 52 -3.73 -6.65 -1.07
C LEU A 52 -4.79 -7.49 -1.80
N GLU A 53 -5.47 -8.42 -1.11
CA GLU A 53 -6.45 -9.31 -1.72
C GLU A 53 -7.67 -8.54 -2.25
N SER A 54 -8.27 -7.68 -1.42
CA SER A 54 -9.45 -6.92 -1.84
C SER A 54 -9.11 -5.81 -2.83
N ALA A 55 -7.94 -5.19 -2.70
CA ALA A 55 -7.46 -4.22 -3.69
C ALA A 55 -7.20 -4.89 -5.04
N TYR A 56 -6.64 -6.10 -5.04
CA TYR A 56 -6.40 -6.88 -6.26
C TYR A 56 -7.69 -7.34 -6.94
N ASP A 57 -8.68 -7.79 -6.17
CA ASP A 57 -9.99 -8.14 -6.74
C ASP A 57 -10.68 -6.94 -7.41
N ALA A 58 -10.61 -5.76 -6.76
CA ALA A 58 -11.11 -4.53 -7.35
C ALA A 58 -10.34 -4.15 -8.62
N PHE A 59 -9.01 -4.26 -8.60
CA PHE A 59 -8.12 -3.98 -9.74
C PHE A 59 -8.45 -4.89 -10.93
N ARG A 60 -8.58 -6.19 -10.72
CA ARG A 60 -8.95 -7.15 -11.78
C ARG A 60 -10.31 -6.81 -12.38
N ALA A 61 -11.29 -6.47 -11.53
CA ALA A 61 -12.60 -6.05 -12.00
C ALA A 61 -12.53 -4.74 -12.80
N HIS A 62 -11.64 -3.83 -12.43
CA HIS A 62 -11.39 -2.57 -13.17
C HIS A 62 -10.73 -2.83 -14.52
N CYS A 63 -9.64 -3.61 -14.58
CA CYS A 63 -8.98 -3.98 -15.84
C CYS A 63 -9.95 -4.64 -16.83
N LYS A 64 -10.82 -5.53 -16.33
CA LYS A 64 -11.86 -6.16 -17.18
C LYS A 64 -12.90 -5.16 -17.68
N ARG A 65 -13.21 -4.11 -16.91
CA ARG A 65 -14.22 -3.11 -17.27
C ARG A 65 -13.72 -2.15 -18.37
N ILE A 66 -12.42 -1.85 -18.37
CA ILE A 66 -11.81 -0.92 -19.31
C ILE A 66 -11.18 -1.62 -20.53
N ASP A 67 -11.43 -2.92 -20.67
CA ASP A 67 -10.80 -3.77 -21.69
C ASP A 67 -9.27 -3.59 -21.74
N TYR A 68 -8.63 -3.60 -20.57
CA TYR A 68 -7.19 -3.37 -20.45
C TYR A 68 -6.39 -4.40 -21.24
N GLU A 69 -5.59 -3.95 -22.21
CA GLU A 69 -4.81 -4.80 -23.11
C GLU A 69 -3.42 -5.18 -22.57
N GLY A 70 -2.99 -4.59 -21.45
CA GLY A 70 -1.69 -4.88 -20.84
C GLY A 70 -1.68 -6.15 -19.98
N GLU A 71 -0.48 -6.63 -19.64
CA GLU A 71 -0.32 -7.80 -18.77
C GLU A 71 -0.75 -7.48 -17.34
N VAL A 72 -1.66 -8.29 -16.81
CA VAL A 72 -2.07 -8.27 -15.40
C VAL A 72 -1.40 -9.44 -14.69
N VAL A 73 -0.40 -9.13 -13.87
CA VAL A 73 0.27 -10.14 -13.04
C VAL A 73 -0.70 -10.72 -12.02
N ASP A 74 -0.58 -12.03 -11.75
CA ASP A 74 -1.41 -12.67 -10.75
C ASP A 74 -1.07 -12.23 -9.31
N LEU A 75 -1.97 -12.50 -8.35
CA LEU A 75 -1.77 -12.12 -6.95
C LEU A 75 -0.51 -12.75 -6.33
N LYS A 76 -0.09 -13.93 -6.79
CA LYS A 76 1.09 -14.63 -6.25
C LYS A 76 2.37 -13.95 -6.74
N ALA A 77 2.42 -13.55 -8.02
CA ALA A 77 3.48 -12.75 -8.60
C ALA A 77 3.53 -11.37 -7.94
N LEU A 78 2.37 -10.72 -7.74
CA LEU A 78 2.30 -9.43 -7.04
C LEU A 78 2.86 -9.51 -5.61
N ARG A 79 2.57 -10.57 -4.86
CA ARG A 79 3.17 -10.81 -3.54
C ARG A 79 4.70 -10.96 -3.59
N ARG A 80 5.24 -11.59 -4.64
CA ARG A 80 6.69 -11.69 -4.85
C ARG A 80 7.30 -10.32 -5.08
N LEU A 81 6.68 -9.50 -5.94
CA LEU A 81 7.13 -8.13 -6.20
C LEU A 81 7.10 -7.26 -4.93
N VAL A 82 6.09 -7.40 -4.08
CA VAL A 82 6.01 -6.70 -2.78
C VAL A 82 7.20 -7.09 -1.88
N MET A 83 7.53 -8.38 -1.79
CA MET A 83 8.67 -8.86 -1.01
C MET A 83 10.01 -8.38 -1.58
N GLU A 84 10.15 -8.39 -2.90
CA GLU A 84 11.35 -7.92 -3.60
C GLU A 84 11.56 -6.42 -3.43
N ASN A 85 10.51 -5.62 -3.61
CA ASN A 85 10.56 -4.17 -3.43
C ASN A 85 11.01 -3.81 -2.01
N LYS A 86 10.47 -4.49 -0.99
CA LYS A 86 10.92 -4.32 0.39
C LYS A 86 12.37 -4.74 0.58
N LYS A 87 12.79 -5.89 0.04
CA LYS A 87 14.16 -6.39 0.13
C LYS A 87 15.18 -5.44 -0.49
N GLN A 88 14.77 -4.73 -1.55
CA GLN A 88 15.57 -3.70 -2.23
C GLN A 88 15.51 -2.32 -1.54
N GLY A 89 14.78 -2.19 -0.43
CA GLY A 89 14.64 -0.91 0.29
C GLY A 89 13.72 0.10 -0.42
N GLY A 90 12.83 -0.36 -1.29
CA GLY A 90 11.85 0.44 -2.01
C GLY A 90 10.75 1.03 -1.12
N PHE A 91 9.60 1.32 -1.73
CA PHE A 91 8.48 1.97 -1.05
C PHE A 91 7.65 1.03 -0.16
N VAL A 92 7.81 -0.29 -0.27
CA VAL A 92 7.14 -1.24 0.64
C VAL A 92 7.88 -1.27 1.97
N VAL A 93 7.21 -0.82 3.04
CA VAL A 93 7.74 -0.83 4.42
C VAL A 93 7.47 -2.18 5.09
N ALA A 94 6.26 -2.72 4.91
CA ALA A 94 5.87 -4.01 5.46
C ALA A 94 5.03 -4.79 4.47
N GLU A 95 5.31 -6.08 4.32
CA GLU A 95 4.60 -6.98 3.41
C GLU A 95 3.28 -7.54 3.98
N SER A 96 3.15 -7.56 5.31
CA SER A 96 2.04 -8.23 5.99
C SER A 96 1.88 -7.78 7.43
N ASP A 97 1.56 -6.51 7.64
CA ASP A 97 1.33 -5.96 8.98
C ASP A 97 -0.16 -5.97 9.36
N ARG A 98 -0.45 -6.05 10.66
CA ARG A 98 -1.82 -6.13 11.19
C ARG A 98 -2.41 -4.73 11.40
N VAL A 99 -3.19 -4.26 10.43
CA VAL A 99 -3.80 -2.93 10.42
C VAL A 99 -5.30 -3.01 10.68
N VAL A 100 -5.85 -2.03 11.40
CA VAL A 100 -7.29 -1.89 11.66
C VAL A 100 -7.92 -1.08 10.52
N PHE A 101 -8.84 -1.69 9.77
CA PHE A 101 -9.48 -1.02 8.63
C PHE A 101 -10.78 -0.28 9.01
N ASP A 102 -11.61 -0.84 9.91
CA ASP A 102 -12.95 -0.30 10.22
C ASP A 102 -13.22 -0.19 11.74
N GLY A 103 -12.19 0.10 12.55
CA GLY A 103 -12.33 0.38 13.98
C GLY A 103 -12.82 -0.78 14.88
N ARG A 104 -13.32 -1.88 14.31
CA ARG A 104 -13.61 -3.13 15.02
C ARG A 104 -12.38 -4.02 15.10
N ASP A 105 -12.42 -4.97 16.04
CA ASP A 105 -11.35 -5.93 16.43
C ASP A 105 -10.75 -6.79 15.28
N GLY A 106 -11.24 -6.63 14.04
CA GLY A 106 -10.72 -7.29 12.85
C GLY A 106 -9.48 -6.61 12.28
N ARG A 107 -8.31 -6.84 12.87
CA ARG A 107 -7.03 -6.50 12.22
C ARG A 107 -6.83 -7.37 10.99
N ARG A 108 -6.58 -6.76 9.83
CA ARG A 108 -6.29 -7.46 8.57
C ARG A 108 -4.83 -7.28 8.21
N ARG A 109 -4.28 -8.29 7.53
CA ARG A 109 -2.91 -8.22 7.00
C ARG A 109 -2.90 -7.26 5.81
N ALA A 110 -2.09 -6.21 5.90
CA ALA A 110 -1.94 -5.20 4.87
C ALA A 110 -0.48 -5.01 4.50
N VAL A 111 -0.27 -4.56 3.26
CA VAL A 111 1.01 -4.07 2.78
C VAL A 111 1.08 -2.60 3.16
N LEU A 112 2.14 -2.19 3.86
CA LEU A 112 2.40 -0.79 4.19
C LEU A 112 3.30 -0.18 3.11
N VAL A 113 2.85 0.92 2.54
CA VAL A 113 3.53 1.67 1.49
C VAL A 113 3.92 3.05 2.02
N ASP A 114 5.19 3.38 1.89
CA ASP A 114 5.74 4.70 2.13
C ASP A 114 5.61 5.55 0.86
N LEU A 115 4.66 6.47 0.88
CA LEU A 115 4.37 7.36 -0.24
C LEU A 115 5.50 8.37 -0.49
N THR A 116 6.42 8.57 0.45
CA THR A 116 7.59 9.47 0.24
C THR A 116 8.65 8.84 -0.65
N LYS A 117 8.64 7.50 -0.77
CA LYS A 117 9.60 6.71 -1.57
C LYS A 117 9.11 6.36 -2.96
N THR A 118 7.87 6.71 -3.30
CA THR A 118 7.31 6.50 -4.63
C THR A 118 6.85 7.82 -5.23
N LYS A 119 6.92 7.92 -6.55
CA LYS A 119 6.43 9.08 -7.31
C LYS A 119 5.20 8.75 -8.15
N VAL A 120 4.74 7.49 -8.11
CA VAL A 120 3.62 7.02 -8.95
C VAL A 120 2.27 7.38 -8.37
N VAL A 121 2.20 7.57 -7.05
CA VAL A 121 1.01 8.00 -6.32
C VAL A 121 1.40 8.86 -5.12
N THR A 122 0.46 9.70 -4.69
CA THR A 122 0.54 10.58 -3.54
C THR A 122 -0.61 10.31 -2.58
N ALA A 123 -0.59 10.91 -1.38
CA ALA A 123 -1.68 10.73 -0.42
C ALA A 123 -3.01 11.31 -0.92
N ASP A 124 -2.95 12.38 -1.72
CA ASP A 124 -4.13 13.04 -2.32
C ASP A 124 -4.89 12.14 -3.31
N ASP A 125 -4.23 11.12 -3.88
CA ASP A 125 -4.86 10.13 -4.76
C ASP A 125 -5.76 9.14 -3.98
N PHE A 126 -5.69 9.13 -2.65
CA PHE A 126 -6.41 8.21 -1.78
C PHE A 126 -7.38 8.96 -0.85
N PRO A 127 -8.53 9.44 -1.38
CA PRO A 127 -9.46 10.28 -0.63
C PRO A 127 -10.04 9.57 0.60
N GLN A 128 -9.88 10.19 1.77
CA GLN A 128 -10.53 9.75 3.00
C GLN A 128 -11.91 10.43 3.08
N PRO A 129 -13.00 9.70 3.35
CA PRO A 129 -14.28 10.34 3.66
C PRO A 129 -14.10 11.23 4.89
N ASP A 130 -14.59 12.46 4.83
CA ASP A 130 -14.60 13.38 5.98
C ASP A 130 -15.16 12.68 7.22
N ASP A 131 -14.42 12.73 8.33
CA ASP A 131 -14.87 12.21 9.64
C ASP A 131 -16.13 12.95 10.15
N SER A 132 -16.61 13.97 9.44
CA SER A 132 -17.89 14.65 9.67
C SER A 132 -19.11 13.71 9.60
N ASP A 133 -18.99 12.53 8.96
CA ASP A 133 -20.04 11.51 8.95
C ASP A 133 -19.98 10.56 10.19
N ARG A 134 -19.01 10.75 11.10
CA ARG A 134 -18.87 9.96 12.34
C ARG A 134 -18.67 10.86 13.55
N GLY A 135 -19.78 11.16 14.23
CA GLY A 135 -19.73 11.65 15.60
C GLY A 135 -18.84 10.78 16.50
N GLY A 136 -17.79 11.41 17.04
CA GLY A 136 -17.15 11.05 18.31
C GLY A 136 -16.21 9.84 18.31
N PHE A 137 -14.98 9.96 17.80
CA PHE A 137 -13.91 8.98 18.07
C PHE A 137 -12.53 9.62 18.22
N ARG A 138 -12.43 10.68 19.04
CA ARG A 138 -11.16 11.35 19.36
C ARG A 138 -10.61 10.95 20.74
N ASP A 139 -10.55 9.65 21.06
CA ASP A 139 -9.97 9.19 22.32
C ASP A 139 -9.31 7.80 22.20
N ASN A 140 -8.19 7.68 21.46
CA ASN A 140 -7.29 6.54 21.67
C ASN A 140 -5.80 6.81 21.40
N PHE A 141 -5.41 8.07 21.21
CA PHE A 141 -4.03 8.40 20.83
C PHE A 141 -3.07 8.53 22.04
N LYS A 142 -3.56 8.42 23.28
CA LYS A 142 -2.74 8.60 24.49
C LYS A 142 -2.28 7.33 25.21
N SER A 143 -2.77 6.14 24.86
CA SER A 143 -2.46 4.94 25.67
C SER A 143 -1.31 4.07 25.16
N ARG A 144 -0.68 4.38 24.01
CA ARG A 144 0.36 3.50 23.42
C ARG A 144 1.81 3.99 23.51
N TYR A 145 2.06 5.20 23.98
CA TYR A 145 3.41 5.68 24.27
C TYR A 145 3.46 6.23 25.69
N GLY A 146 4.03 5.42 26.59
CA GLY A 146 4.24 5.77 27.99
C GLY A 146 5.17 6.98 28.12
N TRP A 147 4.67 8.00 28.81
CA TRP A 147 5.50 9.02 29.44
C TRP A 147 5.48 8.69 30.93
N ASN A 148 6.59 8.12 31.41
CA ASN A 148 6.89 8.02 32.83
C ASN A 148 7.32 9.43 33.29
N ASP A 149 6.52 10.08 34.13
CA ASP A 149 6.90 11.31 34.81
C ASP A 149 7.23 10.96 36.27
N PRO A 150 8.50 11.09 36.72
CA PRO A 150 8.84 10.92 38.13
C PRO A 150 8.56 12.23 38.89
N SER A 151 7.63 12.17 39.84
CA SER A 151 7.52 13.15 40.95
C SER A 151 8.47 12.79 42.09
#